data_AF-A0A522TWN6-F1
#
_entry.id   AF-A0A522TWN6-F1
#
_cell.length_a   1.000
_cell.length_b   1.000
_cell.length_c   1.000
_cell.angle_alpha   90.00
_cell.angle_beta   90.00
_cell.angle_gamma   90.00
#
_symmetry.space_group_name_H-M   'P 1'
#
loop_
_entity.id
_entity.type
_entity.pdbx_description
1 polymer ?
#
loop_
_entity_poly.entity_id
_entity_poly.type
_entity_poly.pdbx_seq_one_letter_code
_entity_poly.pdbx_strand_id
1 'polypeptide(L)'
;MELNNGQKWQTDAPLRQGMGTLHEIVTSGLSGAHANQSTPADYRQMSGKVMGQITYIVQNCKLAPDADAQLHILLGNIAQGAETMDGKVAGEQPETGLIKIAQALNSYGTYFDHPDWKAINVAH
;
A
#
# COMPACT_ATOMS: atom_id res chain seq x y z
N MET A 1 -6.56 -9.58 -8.86
CA MET A 1 -5.17 -9.56 -9.36
C MET A 1 -4.80 -10.96 -9.79
N GLU A 2 -3.97 -11.07 -10.81
CA GLU A 2 -3.51 -12.34 -11.37
C GLU A 2 -1.99 -12.32 -11.61
N LEU A 3 -1.40 -13.52 -11.74
CA LEU A 3 0.01 -13.70 -12.11
C LEU A 3 0.17 -13.68 -13.64
N ASN A 4 1.35 -13.31 -14.11
CA ASN A 4 1.75 -13.42 -15.52
C ASN A 4 2.00 -14.89 -15.88
N ASN A 5 0.95 -15.62 -16.27
CA ASN A 5 1.03 -17.06 -16.59
C ASN A 5 1.72 -17.88 -15.48
N GLY A 6 1.40 -17.57 -14.22
CA GLY A 6 2.01 -18.19 -13.04
C GLY A 6 3.31 -17.55 -12.55
N GLN A 7 3.84 -16.54 -13.24
CA GLN A 7 5.02 -15.77 -12.83
C GLN A 7 4.63 -14.41 -12.25
N LYS A 8 5.48 -13.85 -11.37
CA LYS A 8 5.30 -12.49 -10.86
C LYS A 8 5.55 -11.45 -11.96
N TRP A 9 4.87 -10.31 -11.85
CA TRP A 9 5.07 -9.16 -12.74
C TRP A 9 6.40 -8.46 -12.45
N GLN A 10 7.16 -8.19 -13.50
CA GLN A 10 8.43 -7.46 -13.37
C GLN A 10 8.18 -6.03 -12.90
N THR A 11 9.08 -5.54 -12.04
CA THR A 11 9.02 -4.18 -11.49
C THR A 11 10.12 -3.31 -12.08
N ASP A 12 9.89 -2.00 -12.08
CA ASP A 12 10.92 -1.01 -12.41
C ASP A 12 11.41 -0.28 -11.14
N ALA A 13 12.44 0.55 -11.30
CA ALA A 13 13.04 1.26 -10.17
C ALA A 13 12.05 2.23 -9.47
N PRO A 14 11.28 3.07 -10.19
CA PRO A 14 10.27 3.93 -9.57
C PRO A 14 9.21 3.16 -8.78
N LEU A 15 8.70 2.03 -9.30
CA LEU A 15 7.74 1.21 -8.57
C LEU A 15 8.34 0.63 -7.30
N ARG A 16 9.58 0.09 -7.36
CA ARG A 16 10.24 -0.46 -6.18
C ARG A 16 10.47 0.59 -5.11
N GLN A 17 10.94 1.77 -5.48
CA GLN A 17 11.06 2.92 -4.55
C GLN A 17 9.68 3.28 -3.97
N GLY A 18 8.69 3.41 -4.86
CA GLY A 18 7.28 3.57 -4.60
C GLY A 18 6.78 2.75 -3.42
N MET A 19 6.81 1.44 -3.63
CA MET A 19 6.28 0.44 -2.73
C MET A 19 7.15 0.27 -1.49
N GLY A 20 8.48 0.43 -1.58
CA GLY A 20 9.37 0.43 -0.43
C GLY A 20 9.01 1.52 0.60
N THR A 21 8.79 2.75 0.14
CA THR A 21 8.34 3.84 1.02
C THR A 21 6.94 3.59 1.60
N LEU A 22 6.00 3.04 0.81
CA LEU A 22 4.69 2.65 1.34
C LEU A 22 4.81 1.59 2.44
N HIS A 23 5.70 0.61 2.26
CA HIS A 23 5.99 -0.43 3.25
C HIS A 23 6.49 0.16 4.57
N GLU A 24 7.46 1.09 4.51
CA GLU A 24 8.00 1.77 5.69
C GLU A 24 6.94 2.62 6.41
N ILE A 25 6.13 3.37 5.67
CA ILE A 25 5.03 4.17 6.24
C ILE A 25 4.07 3.27 7.01
N VAL A 26 3.64 2.16 6.40
CA VAL A 26 2.60 1.29 6.95
C VAL A 26 3.13 0.45 8.11
N THR A 27 4.34 -0.09 8.03
CA THR A 27 4.95 -0.84 9.14
C THR A 27 5.19 0.04 10.37
N SER A 28 5.62 1.28 10.17
CA SER A 28 5.74 2.27 11.25
C SER A 28 4.37 2.63 11.84
N GLY A 29 3.37 2.82 10.97
CA GLY A 29 2.00 3.10 11.37
C GLY A 29 1.37 1.99 12.23
N LEU A 30 1.53 0.74 11.82
CA LEU A 30 1.01 -0.42 12.57
C LEU A 30 1.67 -0.52 13.94
N SER A 31 2.99 -0.28 14.01
CA SER A 31 3.71 -0.26 15.28
C SER A 31 3.15 0.79 16.25
N GLY A 32 2.83 1.99 15.75
CA GLY A 32 2.20 3.05 16.55
C GLY A 32 0.76 2.72 16.98
N ALA A 33 -0.02 2.09 16.09
CA ALA A 33 -1.38 1.65 16.40
C ALA A 33 -1.39 0.59 17.51
N HIS A 34 -0.52 -0.42 17.43
CA HIS A 34 -0.38 -1.47 18.45
C HIS A 34 0.03 -0.93 19.82
N ALA A 35 0.81 0.16 19.83
CA ALA A 35 1.21 0.86 21.06
C ALA A 35 0.11 1.77 21.64
N ASN A 36 -1.08 1.87 21.01
CA ASN A 36 -2.13 2.84 21.32
C ASN A 36 -1.64 4.31 21.26
N GLN A 37 -0.70 4.61 20.36
CA GLN A 37 -0.07 5.93 20.22
C GLN A 37 -0.60 6.75 19.04
N SER A 38 -1.43 6.16 18.18
CA SER A 38 -1.94 6.81 16.98
C SER A 38 -3.21 7.62 17.26
N THR A 39 -3.19 8.92 16.98
CA THR A 39 -4.38 9.78 17.03
C THR A 39 -5.09 9.85 15.68
N PRO A 40 -6.36 10.31 15.62
CA PRO A 40 -7.03 10.59 14.34
C PRO A 40 -6.30 11.61 13.45
N ALA A 41 -5.49 12.51 14.01
CA ALA A 41 -4.68 13.43 13.21
C ALA A 41 -3.48 12.71 12.56
N ASP A 42 -2.85 11.78 13.27
CA ASP A 42 -1.73 10.99 12.74
C ASP A 42 -2.16 10.12 11.57
N TYR A 43 -3.32 9.47 11.66
CA TYR A 43 -3.89 8.69 10.57
C TYR A 43 -4.16 9.53 9.32
N ARG A 44 -4.70 10.74 9.47
CA ARG A 44 -4.91 11.69 8.35
C ARG A 44 -3.60 12.18 7.74
N GLN A 45 -2.58 12.44 8.55
CA GLN A 45 -1.27 12.79 8.03
C GLN A 45 -0.66 11.62 7.24
N MET A 46 -0.81 10.39 7.76
CA MET A 46 -0.33 9.18 7.11
C MET A 46 -1.07 8.92 5.79
N SER A 47 -2.39 9.13 5.73
CA SER A 47 -3.18 8.94 4.51
C SER A 47 -2.72 9.89 3.40
N GLY A 48 -2.41 11.15 3.75
CA GLY A 48 -1.80 12.11 2.84
C GLY A 48 -0.45 11.64 2.28
N LYS A 49 0.43 11.06 3.11
CA LYS A 49 1.70 10.50 2.67
C LYS A 49 1.51 9.31 1.71
N VAL A 50 0.58 8.41 2.03
CA VAL A 50 0.22 7.27 1.18
C VAL A 50 -0.28 7.75 -0.18
N MET A 51 -1.22 8.69 -0.22
CA MET A 51 -1.76 9.25 -1.47
C MET A 51 -0.68 9.96 -2.31
N GLY A 52 0.23 10.69 -1.66
CA GLY A 52 1.38 11.29 -2.32
C GLY A 52 2.27 10.24 -3.00
N GLN A 53 2.49 9.11 -2.34
CA GLN A 53 3.30 8.03 -2.89
C GLN A 53 2.60 7.26 -4.03
N ILE A 54 1.27 7.10 -3.97
CA ILE A 54 0.48 6.59 -5.11
C ILE A 54 0.70 7.50 -6.33
N THR A 55 0.63 8.82 -6.13
CA THR A 55 0.85 9.79 -7.22
C THR A 55 2.25 9.69 -7.79
N TYR A 56 3.28 9.56 -6.94
CA TYR A 56 4.65 9.31 -7.39
C TYR A 56 4.75 8.04 -8.25
N ILE A 57 4.17 6.93 -7.81
CA ILE A 57 4.22 5.66 -8.57
C ILE A 57 3.61 5.85 -9.95
N VAL A 58 2.36 6.33 -10.02
CA VAL A 58 1.62 6.50 -11.29
C VAL A 58 2.35 7.43 -12.27
N GLN A 59 3.01 8.47 -11.77
CA GLN A 59 3.72 9.43 -12.63
C GLN A 59 5.06 8.90 -13.17
N ASN A 60 5.70 7.97 -12.46
CA ASN A 60 7.10 7.63 -12.73
C ASN A 60 7.29 6.18 -13.22
N CYS A 61 6.40 5.26 -12.88
CA CYS A 61 6.54 3.86 -13.31
C CYS A 61 6.27 3.69 -14.80
N LYS A 62 6.99 2.75 -15.42
CA LYS A 62 6.96 2.41 -16.84
C LYS A 62 6.88 0.90 -16.98
N LEU A 63 5.75 0.34 -16.56
CA LEU A 63 5.48 -1.08 -16.70
C LEU A 63 4.95 -1.41 -18.10
N ALA A 64 5.02 -2.70 -18.45
CA ALA A 64 4.24 -3.22 -19.58
C ALA A 64 2.73 -3.09 -19.28
N PRO A 65 1.87 -2.91 -20.32
CA PRO A 65 0.44 -2.64 -20.11
C PRO A 65 -0.27 -3.63 -19.18
N ASP A 66 0.00 -4.94 -19.30
CA ASP A 66 -0.66 -5.94 -18.47
C ASP A 66 -0.22 -5.86 -17.01
N ALA A 67 1.06 -5.59 -16.76
CA ALA A 67 1.59 -5.37 -15.40
C ALA A 67 1.02 -4.08 -14.77
N ASP A 68 0.88 -3.02 -15.58
CA ASP A 68 0.29 -1.75 -15.17
C ASP A 68 -1.20 -1.91 -14.80
N ALA A 69 -1.95 -2.71 -15.55
CA ALA A 69 -3.35 -3.01 -15.23
C ALA A 69 -3.50 -3.67 -13.84
N GLN A 70 -2.61 -4.62 -13.50
CA GLN A 70 -2.60 -5.22 -12.16
C GLN A 70 -2.16 -4.22 -11.09
N LEU A 71 -1.21 -3.34 -11.41
CA LEU A 71 -0.75 -2.29 -10.51
C LEU A 71 -1.89 -1.32 -10.18
N HIS A 72 -2.71 -0.92 -11.16
CA HIS A 72 -3.83 -0.03 -10.93
C HIS A 72 -4.91 -0.63 -10.00
N ILE A 73 -5.17 -1.93 -10.09
CA ILE A 73 -6.07 -2.62 -9.13
C ILE A 73 -5.51 -2.51 -7.71
N LEU A 74 -4.21 -2.80 -7.56
CA LEU A 74 -3.53 -2.72 -6.27
C LEU A 74 -3.55 -1.29 -5.70
N LEU A 75 -3.18 -0.28 -6.50
CA LEU A 75 -3.17 1.12 -6.09
C LEU A 75 -4.57 1.62 -5.73
N GLY A 76 -5.62 1.14 -6.42
CA GLY A 76 -7.01 1.41 -6.05
C GLY A 76 -7.36 0.90 -4.66
N ASN A 77 -6.94 -0.32 -4.30
CA ASN A 77 -7.15 -0.87 -2.96
C ASN A 77 -6.37 -0.09 -1.88
N ILE A 78 -5.15 0.34 -2.19
CA ILE A 78 -4.35 1.19 -1.29
C ILE A 78 -5.03 2.54 -1.10
N ALA A 79 -5.56 3.16 -2.16
CA ALA A 79 -6.28 4.43 -2.08
C ALA A 79 -7.56 4.32 -1.23
N GLN A 80 -8.35 3.26 -1.40
CA GLN A 80 -9.54 3.02 -0.56
C GLN A 80 -9.18 2.84 0.92
N GLY A 81 -8.08 2.13 1.20
CA GLY A 81 -7.53 2.02 2.55
C GLY A 81 -7.10 3.39 3.09
N ALA A 82 -6.48 4.23 2.26
CA ALA A 82 -6.07 5.59 2.64
C ALA A 82 -7.28 6.49 2.93
N GLU A 83 -8.37 6.40 2.17
CA GLU A 83 -9.62 7.12 2.46
C GLU A 83 -10.26 6.68 3.78
N THR A 84 -10.25 5.37 4.05
CA THR A 84 -10.70 4.83 5.34
C THR A 84 -9.83 5.36 6.48
N MET A 85 -8.50 5.34 6.30
CA MET A 85 -7.53 5.86 7.26
C MET A 85 -7.66 7.37 7.47
N ASP A 86 -8.10 8.12 6.46
CA ASP A 86 -8.42 9.55 6.54
C ASP A 86 -9.74 9.83 7.28
N GLY A 87 -10.51 8.80 7.65
CA GLY A 87 -11.81 8.92 8.30
C GLY A 87 -12.93 9.35 7.35
N LYS A 88 -12.75 9.17 6.03
CA LYS A 88 -13.76 9.52 5.02
C LYS A 88 -14.86 8.47 4.85
N VAL A 89 -14.63 7.25 5.34
CA VAL A 89 -15.57 6.13 5.21
C VAL A 89 -16.40 6.00 6.48
N ALA A 90 -17.69 6.31 6.38
CA ALA A 90 -18.60 6.27 7.52
C ALA A 90 -18.75 4.84 8.07
N GLY A 91 -18.68 4.69 9.39
CA GLY A 91 -18.82 3.40 10.08
C GLY A 91 -17.53 2.57 10.15
N GLU A 92 -16.43 3.03 9.55
CA GLU A 92 -15.13 2.39 9.65
C GLU A 92 -14.15 3.17 10.54
N GLN A 93 -13.29 2.45 11.26
CA GLN A 93 -12.24 3.06 12.06
C GLN A 93 -11.01 3.37 11.19
N PRO A 94 -10.26 4.46 11.46
CA PRO A 94 -9.02 4.78 10.72
C PRO A 94 -8.00 3.63 10.68
N GLU A 95 -7.88 2.88 11.77
CA GLU A 95 -7.02 1.70 11.86
C GLU A 95 -7.39 0.61 10.86
N THR A 96 -8.68 0.41 10.58
CA THR A 96 -9.14 -0.52 9.53
C THR A 96 -8.56 -0.15 8.18
N GLY A 97 -8.44 1.14 7.88
CA GLY A 97 -7.80 1.65 6.67
C GLY A 97 -6.32 1.27 6.58
N LEU A 98 -5.59 1.43 7.69
CA LEU A 98 -4.19 1.04 7.78
C LEU A 98 -4.00 -0.47 7.55
N ILE A 99 -4.85 -1.31 8.15
CA ILE A 99 -4.83 -2.77 7.96
C ILE A 99 -5.12 -3.13 6.50
N LYS A 100 -6.11 -2.50 5.86
CA LYS A 100 -6.43 -2.70 4.44
C LYS A 100 -5.23 -2.38 3.54
N ILE A 101 -4.52 -1.29 3.81
CA ILE A 101 -3.30 -0.94 3.06
C ILE A 101 -2.22 -2.01 3.25
N ALA A 102 -2.00 -2.48 4.48
CA ALA A 102 -1.01 -3.52 4.76
C ALA A 102 -1.31 -4.84 4.02
N GLN A 103 -2.58 -5.22 3.94
CA GLN A 103 -3.03 -6.39 3.17
C GLN A 103 -2.81 -6.21 1.66
N ALA A 104 -3.06 -5.02 1.13
CA ALA A 104 -2.75 -4.68 -0.25
C ALA A 104 -1.23 -4.80 -0.53
N LEU A 105 -0.39 -4.26 0.36
CA LEU A 105 1.07 -4.37 0.27
C LEU A 105 1.58 -5.82 0.39
N ASN A 106 0.91 -6.67 1.15
CA ASN A 106 1.20 -8.11 1.14
C ASN A 106 0.86 -8.75 -0.21
N SER A 107 -0.25 -8.33 -0.81
CA SER A 107 -0.63 -8.79 -2.14
C SER A 107 0.37 -8.34 -3.20
N TYR A 108 0.90 -7.11 -3.11
CA TYR A 108 2.01 -6.66 -3.96
C TYR A 108 3.18 -7.65 -3.95
N GLY A 109 3.63 -8.08 -2.77
CA GLY A 109 4.70 -9.07 -2.62
C GLY A 109 4.39 -10.43 -3.26
N THR A 110 3.12 -10.80 -3.36
CA THR A 110 2.67 -12.04 -4.01
C THR A 110 2.70 -11.93 -5.54
N TYR A 111 2.27 -10.79 -6.09
CA TYR A 111 2.05 -10.62 -7.53
C TYR A 111 3.20 -9.93 -8.28
N PHE A 112 4.02 -9.13 -7.62
CA PHE A 112 5.10 -8.35 -8.23
C PHE A 112 6.47 -8.81 -7.77
N ASP A 113 7.41 -8.83 -8.71
CA ASP A 113 8.80 -9.21 -8.50
C ASP A 113 9.59 -8.02 -7.93
N HIS A 114 9.45 -7.82 -6.62
CA HIS A 114 10.28 -6.92 -5.85
C HIS A 114 11.24 -7.77 -4.99
N PRO A 115 12.54 -7.77 -5.29
CA PRO A 115 13.53 -8.52 -4.51
C PRO A 115 13.46 -8.20 -3.02
N ASP A 116 13.61 -9.22 -2.19
CA ASP A 116 13.64 -9.12 -0.72
C ASP A 116 12.37 -8.53 -0.06
N TRP A 117 11.24 -8.48 -0.77
CA TRP A 117 9.99 -8.00 -0.21
C TRP A 117 9.53 -8.84 0.97
N LYS A 118 9.29 -8.17 2.11
CA LYS A 118 8.84 -8.81 3.35
C LYS A 118 7.36 -8.56 3.55
N ALA A 119 6.60 -9.64 3.80
CA ALA A 119 5.22 -9.51 4.21
C ALA A 119 5.12 -8.73 5.54
N ILE A 120 4.15 -7.84 5.61
CA ILE A 120 3.77 -7.08 6.80
C ILE A 120 2.88 -7.96 7.66
N ASN A 121 3.25 -8.14 8.93
CA ASN A 121 2.38 -8.81 9.89
C ASN A 121 1.21 -7.88 10.26
N VAL A 122 0.00 -8.31 9.95
CA VAL A 122 -1.25 -7.59 10.23
C VAL A 122 -2.00 -8.15 11.45
N ALA A 123 -1.41 -9.11 12.17
CA ALA A 123 -1.96 -9.57 13.44
C ALA A 123 -1.91 -8.42 14.45
N HIS A 124 -3.10 -7.98 14.86
CA HIS A 124 -3.34 -7.01 15.92
C HIS A 124 -3.76 -7.77 17.18
#